data_AF-A0A921IHD3-F1
#
_entry.id   AF-A0A921IHD3-F1
#
_cell.length_a   1.000
_cell.length_b   1.000
_cell.length_c   1.000
_cell.angle_alpha   90.00
_cell.angle_beta   90.00
_cell.angle_gamma   90.00
#
_symmetry.space_group_name_H-M   'P 1'
#
loop_
_entity.id
_entity.type
_entity.pdbx_description
1 polymer ?
#
loop_
_entity_poly.entity_id
_entity_poly.type
_entity_poly.pdbx_seq_one_letter_code
_entity_poly.pdbx_strand_id
1 'polypeptide(L)' 'MKLWEYSGKNVRITLKDGQVFEGRAYDYTSALDNGPDPESISIGIFELFAPEIAKIELI' A
#
# COMPACT_ATOMS: atom_id res chain seq x y z
N MET A 1 -10.01 -3.12 0.53
CA MET A 1 -9.52 -2.61 -0.77
C MET A 1 -8.67 -3.69 -1.42
N LYS A 2 -8.41 -3.65 -2.72
CA LYS A 2 -7.48 -4.57 -3.38
C LYS A 2 -6.20 -3.82 -3.73
N LEU A 3 -5.09 -4.10 -3.03
CA LEU A 3 -3.86 -3.31 -3.20
C LEU A 3 -3.25 -3.45 -4.60
N TRP A 4 -3.35 -4.63 -5.20
CA TRP A 4 -2.85 -4.90 -6.55
C TRP A 4 -3.45 -3.99 -7.64
N GLU A 5 -4.65 -3.43 -7.44
CA GLU A 5 -5.28 -2.49 -8.38
C GLU A 5 -4.50 -1.16 -8.49
N TYR A 6 -3.63 -0.88 -7.52
CA TYR A 6 -2.82 0.35 -7.44
C TYR A 6 -1.35 0.11 -7.79
N SER A 7 -0.91 -1.14 -7.93
CA SER A 7 0.47 -1.47 -8.27
C SER A 7 0.89 -0.83 -9.60
N GLY A 8 2.03 -0.13 -9.57
CA GLY A 8 2.60 0.61 -10.70
C GLY A 8 2.00 1.99 -10.95
N LYS A 9 1.01 2.44 -10.17
CA LYS A 9 0.35 3.74 -10.33
C LYS A 9 0.87 4.78 -9.34
N ASN A 10 0.74 6.05 -9.68
CA ASN A 10 0.93 7.13 -8.71
C ASN A 10 -0.30 7.23 -7.83
N VAL A 11 -0.07 7.28 -6.52
CA VAL A 11 -1.14 7.29 -5.53
C VAL A 11 -0.81 8.21 -4.36
N ARG A 12 -1.86 8.59 -3.64
CA ARG A 12 -1.81 9.05 -2.24
C ARG A 12 -2.40 7.96 -1.35
N ILE A 13 -1.64 7.48 -0.37
CA ILE A 13 -2.08 6.52 0.64
C ILE A 13 -2.19 7.23 1.98
N THR A 14 -3.36 7.17 2.61
CA THR A 14 -3.58 7.64 3.99
C THR A 14 -3.71 6.44 4.91
N LEU A 15 -2.87 6.38 5.93
CA LEU A 15 -2.94 5.37 6.98
C LEU A 15 -3.97 5.75 8.05
N LYS A 16 -4.40 4.76 8.83
CA LYS A 16 -5.41 4.92 9.90
C LYS A 16 -4.95 5.83 11.04
N ASP A 17 -3.65 6.00 11.22
CA ASP A 17 -3.06 6.92 12.19
C ASP A 17 -2.91 8.36 11.65
N GLY A 18 -3.31 8.61 10.40
CA GLY A 18 -3.25 9.91 9.75
C GLY A 18 -1.97 10.18 8.96
N GLN A 19 -0.99 9.27 8.95
CA GLN A 19 0.18 9.42 8.08
C GLN A 19 -0.23 9.35 6.59
N VAL A 20 0.47 10.13 5.76
CA VAL A 20 0.20 10.22 4.32
C VAL A 20 1.48 9.98 3.53
N PHE A 21 1.38 9.09 2.54
CA PHE A 21 2.45 8.76 1.61
C PHE A 21 1.99 9.06 0.19
N GLU A 22 2.83 9.71 -0.60
CA GLU A 22 2.58 9.98 -2.02
C GLU A 22 3.73 9.48 -2.86
N GLY A 23 3.40 8.86 -3.98
CA GLY A 23 4.39 8.39 -4.94
C GLY A 23 3.88 7.24 -5.78
N ARG A 24 4.79 6.63 -6.52
CA ARG A 24 4.49 5.40 -7.26
C ARG A 24 4.34 4.25 -6.27
N ALA A 25 3.17 3.65 -6.23
CA ALA A 25 2.96 2.39 -5.54
C ALA A 25 3.63 1.26 -6.34
N TYR A 26 4.44 0.45 -5.68
CA TYR A 26 5.15 -0.67 -6.30
C TYR A 26 5.33 -1.81 -5.29
N ASP A 27 5.90 -2.93 -5.73
CA ASP A 27 6.13 -4.12 -4.90
C ASP A 27 4.90 -4.54 -4.08
N TYR A 28 3.79 -4.77 -4.79
CA TYR A 28 2.62 -5.42 -4.20
C TYR A 28 2.98 -6.86 -3.82
N THR A 29 2.71 -7.23 -2.58
CA THR A 29 2.89 -8.60 -2.07
C THR A 29 1.56 -9.10 -1.52
N SER A 30 1.09 -10.25 -2.02
CA SER A 30 -0.14 -10.86 -1.53
C SER A 30 0.04 -11.40 -0.11
N ALA A 31 -1.03 -11.55 0.68
CA ALA A 31 -0.92 -12.16 2.01
C ALA A 31 -0.42 -13.62 1.98
N LEU A 32 -0.57 -14.33 0.85
CA LEU A 32 -0.02 -15.69 0.69
C LEU A 32 1.51 -15.65 0.50
N ASP A 33 2.00 -14.63 -0.19
CA ASP A 33 3.43 -14.47 -0.49
C ASP A 33 4.18 -13.68 0.60
N ASN A 34 3.45 -12.93 1.45
CA ASN A 34 4.04 -12.12 2.52
C ASN A 34 4.09 -12.81 3.89
N GLY A 35 3.81 -14.11 3.97
CA GLY A 35 3.68 -14.80 5.27
C GLY A 35 4.94 -14.66 6.15
N PRO A 36 4.80 -14.26 7.45
CA PRO A 36 3.56 -14.20 8.24
C PRO A 36 2.79 -12.87 8.16
N ASP A 37 3.27 -11.91 7.40
CA ASP A 37 2.74 -10.55 7.35
C ASP A 37 1.50 -10.44 6.43
N PRO A 38 0.67 -9.40 6.62
CA PRO A 38 -0.48 -9.14 5.75
C PRO A 38 -0.08 -8.75 4.32
N GLU A 39 -1.08 -8.69 3.43
CA GLU A 39 -0.95 -8.06 2.12
C GLU A 39 -0.35 -6.65 2.26
N SER A 40 0.62 -6.30 1.42
CA SER A 40 1.32 -5.01 1.48
C SER A 40 1.52 -4.39 0.10
N ILE A 41 1.80 -3.08 0.10
CA ILE A 41 2.26 -2.33 -1.07
C ILE A 41 3.27 -1.27 -0.64
N SER A 42 4.27 -1.01 -1.46
CA SER A 42 5.36 -0.10 -1.12
C SER A 42 5.24 1.27 -1.79
N ILE A 43 5.62 2.33 -1.07
CA ILE A 43 5.90 3.67 -1.61
C ILE A 43 7.28 4.10 -1.13
N GLY A 44 8.20 4.41 -2.05
CA GLY A 44 9.60 4.59 -1.69
C GLY A 44 10.12 3.40 -0.88
N ILE A 45 10.81 3.64 0.24
CA ILE A 45 11.33 2.57 1.10
C ILE A 45 10.32 2.02 2.11
N PHE A 46 9.06 2.47 2.06
CA PHE A 46 8.04 2.12 3.05
C PHE A 46 7.16 1.00 2.53
N GLU A 47 7.16 -0.14 3.22
CA GLU A 47 6.15 -1.18 3.07
C GLU A 47 4.93 -0.80 3.92
N LEU A 48 3.75 -0.75 3.29
CA LEU A 48 2.50 -0.34 3.93
C LEU A 48 1.52 -1.50 3.93
N PHE A 49 1.10 -1.96 5.10
CA PHE A 49 0.26 -3.14 5.23
C PHE A 49 -1.23 -2.80 5.06
N ALA A 50 -1.98 -3.67 4.37
CA ALA A 50 -3.41 -3.49 4.11
C ALA A 50 -4.25 -3.16 5.37
N PRO A 51 -3.98 -3.75 6.56
CA PRO A 51 -4.72 -3.41 7.77
C PRO A 51 -4.46 -2.00 8.30
N GLU A 52 -3.38 -1.35 7.91
CA GLU A 52 -2.99 0.01 8.36
C GLU A 52 -3.55 1.09 7.44
N ILE A 53 -3.88 0.73 6.19
CA ILE A 53 -4.33 1.68 5.18
C ILE A 53 -5.80 2.03 5.40
N ALA A 54 -6.10 3.32 5.51
CA ALA A 54 -7.46 3.85 5.58
C ALA A 54 -8.02 4.14 4.18
N LYS A 55 -7.20 4.72 3.28
CA LYS A 55 -7.62 5.16 1.95
C LYS A 55 -6.46 5.16 0.96
N ILE A 56 -6.76 4.87 -0.31
CA ILE A 56 -5.85 5.06 -1.44
C ILE A 56 -6.57 5.87 -2.51
N GLU A 57 -5.89 6.85 -3.08
CA GLU A 57 -6.37 7.72 -4.16
C GLU A 57 -5.39 7.70 -5.32
N LEU A 58 -5.88 7.56 -6.56
CA LEU A 58 -5.05 7.77 -7.75
C LEU A 58 -4.80 9.27 -7.93
N ILE A 59 -3.58 9.63 -8.34
CA ILE A 59 -3.17 11.02 -8.62
C ILE A 59 -2.48 11.14 -9.98
#